data_AF-A0A971Y857-F1
#
_entry.id   AF-A0A971Y857-F1
#
_cell.length_a   1.000
_cell.length_b   1.000
_cell.length_c   1.000
_cell.angle_alpha   90.00
_cell.angle_beta   90.00
_cell.angle_gamma   90.00
#
_symmetry.space_group_name_H-M   'P 1'
#
loop_
_entity.id
_entity.type
_entity.pdbx_description
1 polymer ?
#
loop_
_entity_poly.entity_id
_entity_poly.type
_entity_poly.pdbx_seq_one_letter_code
_entity_poly.pdbx_strand_id
1 'polypeptide(L)'
;MFHYEKTKTSKALIAMILAIILVASPLMPMAAFAEENSGLSPVNLTVEFEWLGVPDDVEKPDTLIELVRKAPGEEKYVFVAEDRLTGGILNHTFIDNDPGDPAYSYDIRLMNYYEFKDDYTFSIIPQGQGFKITFTYAVKQKVDLVGDLQWTGGKPFDQVGFVKPGNTSVQLYRNGQPLTSKIVYPADMNETDSGWTADVSFGEYDRFDANNNPYLYTIDSGTAPRYEKKC
;
A
#
# COMPACT_ATOMS: atom_id res chain seq x y z
N MET A 1 30.65 -26.94 -1.08
CA MET A 1 30.90 -26.09 0.10
C MET A 1 30.09 -24.82 -0.12
N PHE A 2 28.90 -24.74 0.49
CA PHE A 2 27.99 -23.60 0.30
C PHE A 2 28.50 -22.42 1.12
N HIS A 3 28.84 -21.31 0.45
CA HIS A 3 29.11 -20.04 1.12
C HIS A 3 27.76 -19.38 1.39
N TYR A 4 27.42 -19.23 2.66
CA TYR A 4 26.28 -18.44 3.11
C TYR A 4 26.85 -17.07 3.51
N GLU A 5 26.71 -16.07 2.64
CA GLU A 5 26.94 -14.69 3.08
C GLU A 5 25.77 -14.27 3.95
N LYS A 6 26.05 -14.07 5.23
CA LYS A 6 25.13 -13.48 6.20
C LYS A 6 25.00 -11.99 5.86
N THR A 7 24.10 -11.64 4.93
CA THR A 7 23.85 -10.25 4.59
C THR A 7 23.23 -9.54 5.79
N LYS A 8 24.03 -8.62 6.33
CA LYS A 8 23.70 -7.38 7.05
C LYS A 8 22.21 -7.12 7.18
N THR A 9 21.76 -6.96 8.43
CA THR A 9 20.48 -6.36 8.87
C THR A 9 19.90 -5.38 7.84
N SER A 10 19.06 -5.90 6.96
CA SER A 10 18.16 -5.10 6.14
C SER A 10 17.02 -4.71 7.07
N LYS A 11 16.87 -3.40 7.32
CA LYS A 11 15.56 -2.86 7.65
C LYS A 11 14.67 -3.33 6.50
N ALA A 12 13.79 -4.30 6.77
CA ALA A 12 12.92 -4.86 5.75
C ALA A 12 12.04 -3.73 5.23
N LEU A 13 12.42 -3.19 4.08
CA LEU A 13 11.53 -2.38 3.26
C LEU A 13 10.50 -3.40 2.75
N ILE A 14 9.32 -3.40 3.37
CA ILE A 14 8.20 -4.24 2.98
C ILE A 14 7.80 -3.77 1.58
N ALA A 15 8.25 -4.50 0.56
CA ALA A 15 7.76 -4.34 -0.80
C ALA A 15 6.34 -4.91 -0.82
N MET A 16 5.35 -4.06 -0.51
CA MET A 16 3.95 -4.44 -0.53
C MET A 16 3.51 -4.54 -2.00
N ILE A 17 3.07 -5.72 -2.44
CA ILE A 17 2.34 -5.87 -3.69
C ILE A 17 1.14 -4.92 -3.62
N LEU A 18 1.13 -3.97 -4.56
CA LEU A 18 0.16 -2.90 -4.72
C LEU A 18 -1.20 -3.51 -5.12
N ALA A 19 -1.89 -4.13 -4.17
CA ALA A 19 -3.34 -4.26 -4.28
C ALA A 19 -3.88 -2.83 -4.10
N ILE A 20 -4.18 -2.16 -5.21
CA ILE A 20 -4.97 -0.93 -5.21
C ILE A 20 -6.33 -1.31 -4.64
N ILE A 21 -6.44 -1.29 -3.31
CA ILE A 21 -7.73 -1.26 -2.64
C ILE A 21 -8.25 0.13 -2.94
N LEU A 22 -8.97 0.27 -4.05
CA LEU A 22 -9.93 1.34 -4.23
C LEU A 22 -10.91 1.21 -3.07
N VAL A 23 -10.64 1.92 -1.98
CA VAL A 23 -11.62 2.15 -0.93
C VAL A 23 -12.64 3.07 -1.58
N ALA A 24 -13.62 2.47 -2.26
CA ALA A 24 -14.72 3.17 -2.88
C ALA A 24 -15.57 3.77 -1.77
N SER A 25 -15.23 5.00 -1.37
CA SER A 25 -16.14 5.87 -0.64
C SER A 25 -17.44 5.96 -1.47
N PRO A 26 -18.64 6.00 -0.87
CA PRO A 26 -19.88 6.19 -1.61
C PRO A 26 -19.78 7.48 -2.43
N LEU A 27 -19.62 7.29 -3.75
CA LEU A 27 -19.24 8.29 -4.74
C LEU A 27 -20.30 9.41 -4.80
N MET A 28 -19.94 10.62 -4.40
CA MET A 28 -20.67 11.82 -4.80
C MET A 28 -19.77 12.62 -5.74
N PRO A 29 -19.85 12.40 -7.07
CA PRO A 29 -19.09 13.19 -8.03
C PRO A 29 -19.49 14.66 -7.94
N MET A 30 -18.50 15.55 -8.03
CA MET A 30 -18.75 16.99 -8.14
C MET A 30 -18.70 17.40 -9.62
N ALA A 31 -19.71 18.14 -10.07
CA ALA A 31 -19.62 18.90 -11.31
C ALA A 31 -18.91 20.23 -11.01
N ALA A 32 -17.83 20.52 -11.72
CA ALA A 32 -17.18 21.83 -11.66
C ALA A 32 -17.52 22.62 -12.92
N PHE A 33 -17.78 23.91 -12.79
CA PHE A 33 -18.10 24.80 -13.90
C PHE A 33 -16.97 25.82 -14.08
N ALA A 34 -16.56 26.07 -15.33
CA ALA A 34 -15.68 27.18 -15.66
C ALA A 34 -16.43 28.52 -15.48
N GLU A 35 -15.74 29.58 -15.03
CA GLU A 35 -16.33 30.93 -14.95
C GLU A 35 -16.76 31.39 -16.35
N GLU A 36 -18.00 31.87 -16.48
CA GLU A 36 -18.59 32.35 -17.73
C GLU A 36 -17.84 33.58 -18.26
N ASN A 37 -16.82 33.39 -19.11
CA ASN A 37 -16.44 34.34 -20.16
C ASN A 37 -15.48 33.68 -21.18
N SER A 38 -16.04 33.33 -22.35
CA SER A 38 -15.33 33.09 -23.63
C SER A 38 -14.06 32.21 -23.59
N GLY A 39 -14.25 30.90 -23.68
CA GLY A 39 -13.20 29.87 -23.72
C GLY A 39 -13.34 28.90 -22.56
N LEU A 40 -12.94 27.64 -22.75
CA LEU A 40 -12.85 26.67 -21.65
C LEU A 40 -11.78 27.16 -20.67
N SER A 41 -12.19 27.99 -19.70
CA SER A 41 -11.28 28.51 -18.69
C SER A 41 -10.83 27.38 -17.76
N PRO A 42 -9.55 27.34 -17.35
CA PRO A 42 -9.07 26.30 -16.44
C PRO A 42 -9.93 26.19 -15.19
N VAL A 43 -10.16 24.96 -14.74
CA VAL A 43 -10.86 24.66 -13.49
C VAL A 43 -9.83 24.40 -12.40
N ASN A 44 -9.86 25.21 -11.36
CA ASN A 44 -9.04 25.02 -10.15
C ASN A 44 -9.83 24.16 -9.15
N LEU A 45 -9.23 23.07 -8.68
CA LEU A 45 -9.84 22.14 -7.71
C LEU A 45 -9.00 22.14 -6.44
N THR A 46 -9.57 22.66 -5.35
CA THR A 46 -8.85 22.74 -4.07
C THR A 46 -9.14 21.53 -3.21
N VAL A 47 -8.10 20.87 -2.72
CA VAL A 47 -8.17 19.79 -1.75
C VAL A 47 -7.78 20.35 -0.38
N GLU A 48 -8.72 20.36 0.56
CA GLU A 48 -8.49 20.69 1.98
C GLU A 48 -8.17 19.41 2.76
N PHE A 49 -7.18 19.49 3.65
CA PHE A 49 -6.78 18.39 4.51
C PHE A 49 -7.08 18.72 5.97
N GLU A 50 -7.69 17.77 6.66
CA GLU A 50 -7.99 17.86 8.08
C GLU A 50 -7.46 16.63 8.81
N TRP A 51 -6.73 16.84 9.91
CA TRP A 51 -6.12 15.79 10.71
C TRP A 51 -6.72 15.81 12.11
N LEU A 52 -7.59 14.85 12.42
CA LEU A 52 -8.32 14.79 13.68
C LEU A 52 -7.68 13.81 14.66
N GLY A 53 -7.49 14.27 15.90
CA GLY A 53 -7.05 13.42 17.01
C GLY A 53 -5.60 12.96 16.96
N VAL A 54 -4.77 13.53 16.06
CA VAL A 54 -3.35 13.20 15.96
C VAL A 54 -2.61 13.81 17.16
N PRO A 55 -1.90 13.01 17.98
CA PRO A 55 -1.04 13.51 19.04
C PRO A 55 0.07 14.42 18.50
N ASP A 56 0.54 15.37 19.31
CA ASP A 56 1.55 16.35 18.90
C ASP A 56 2.92 15.73 18.55
N ASP A 57 3.23 14.58 19.14
CA ASP A 57 4.46 13.82 18.93
C ASP A 57 4.37 12.82 17.77
N VAL A 58 3.20 12.69 17.14
CA VAL A 58 2.98 11.80 16.00
C VAL A 58 3.16 12.57 14.69
N GLU A 59 4.15 12.15 13.91
CA GLU A 59 4.36 12.66 12.56
C GLU A 59 3.19 12.24 11.65
N LYS A 60 2.67 13.20 10.89
CA LYS A 60 1.61 12.96 9.90
C LYS A 60 2.24 12.32 8.66
N PRO A 61 1.64 11.28 8.08
CA PRO A 61 2.20 10.63 6.91
C PRO A 61 2.14 11.54 5.68
N ASP A 62 3.10 11.36 4.77
CA ASP A 62 3.02 11.90 3.42
C ASP A 62 1.85 11.26 2.67
N THR A 63 1.15 12.06 1.86
CA THR A 63 -0.03 11.61 1.10
C THR A 63 0.24 11.68 -0.39
N LEU A 64 -0.09 10.61 -1.12
CA LEU A 64 -0.11 10.57 -2.59
C LEU A 64 -1.56 10.62 -3.05
N ILE A 65 -1.94 11.73 -3.68
CA ILE A 65 -3.30 11.96 -4.18
C ILE A 65 -3.32 12.02 -5.70
N GLU A 66 -4.39 11.51 -6.29
CA GLU A 66 -4.64 11.50 -7.74
C GLU A 66 -5.95 12.24 -8.03
N LEU A 67 -5.90 13.23 -8.93
CA LEU A 67 -7.08 13.84 -9.52
C LEU A 67 -7.51 13.03 -10.74
N VAL A 68 -8.78 12.65 -10.75
CA VAL A 68 -9.41 12.02 -11.90
C VAL A 68 -10.67 12.76 -12.33
N ARG A 69 -11.02 12.64 -13.60
CA ARG A 69 -12.22 13.25 -14.19
C ARG A 69 -12.98 12.28 -15.06
N LYS A 70 -14.26 12.52 -15.28
CA LYS A 70 -15.14 11.68 -16.09
C LYS A 70 -16.10 12.54 -16.89
N ALA A 71 -16.17 12.29 -18.19
CA ALA A 71 -17.09 13.00 -19.08
C ALA A 71 -18.55 12.59 -18.86
N PRO A 72 -19.51 13.48 -19.13
CA PRO A 72 -20.93 13.13 -19.05
C PRO A 72 -21.27 11.95 -19.97
N GLY A 73 -21.90 10.92 -19.40
CA GLY A 73 -22.25 9.68 -20.11
C GLY A 73 -21.16 8.61 -20.14
N GLU A 74 -19.93 8.93 -19.74
CA GLU A 74 -18.86 7.93 -19.61
C GLU A 74 -18.97 7.13 -18.31
N GLU A 75 -18.52 5.87 -18.36
CA GLU A 75 -18.51 4.99 -17.17
C GLU A 75 -17.19 5.10 -16.38
N LYS A 76 -16.10 5.49 -17.05
CA LYS A 76 -14.74 5.43 -16.48
C LYS A 76 -14.17 6.81 -16.23
N TYR A 77 -13.54 6.94 -15.07
CA TYR A 77 -12.67 8.06 -14.76
C TYR A 77 -11.33 7.94 -15.52
N VAL A 78 -10.83 9.08 -15.95
CA VAL A 78 -9.53 9.26 -16.60
C VAL A 78 -8.63 10.07 -15.68
N PHE A 79 -7.36 9.70 -15.64
CA PHE A 79 -6.30 10.39 -14.90
C PHE A 79 -6.12 11.83 -15.40
N VAL A 80 -5.91 12.77 -14.47
CA VAL A 80 -5.58 14.16 -14.77
C VAL A 80 -4.17 14.49 -14.27
N ALA A 81 -3.96 14.32 -12.97
CA ALA A 81 -2.71 14.64 -12.30
C ALA A 81 -2.56 13.83 -11.00
N GLU A 82 -1.33 13.72 -10.50
CA GLU A 82 -1.01 13.19 -9.17
C GLU A 82 -0.02 14.11 -8.48
N ASP A 83 -0.06 14.13 -7.14
CA ASP A 83 0.94 14.83 -6.35
C ASP A 83 1.21 14.10 -5.03
N ARG A 84 2.48 14.13 -4.61
CA ARG A 84 2.93 13.67 -3.29
C ARG A 84 3.11 14.87 -2.37
N LEU A 85 2.33 14.91 -1.31
CA LEU A 85 2.25 16.00 -0.35
C LEU A 85 2.91 15.60 0.96
N THR A 86 3.79 16.45 1.46
CA THR A 86 4.42 16.27 2.77
C THR A 86 3.37 16.27 3.89
N GLY A 87 3.58 15.43 4.89
CA GLY A 87 2.75 15.37 6.09
C GLY A 87 2.49 16.75 6.72
N GLY A 88 1.22 17.04 7.02
CA GLY A 88 0.81 18.30 7.64
C GLY A 88 0.45 19.43 6.70
N ILE A 89 0.53 19.25 5.37
CA ILE A 89 -0.10 20.16 4.42
C ILE A 89 -1.61 20.24 4.69
N LEU A 90 -2.16 21.45 4.66
CA LEU A 90 -3.58 21.74 4.93
C LEU A 90 -4.40 22.00 3.66
N ASN A 91 -3.75 22.38 2.56
CA ASN A 91 -4.42 22.62 1.29
C ASN A 91 -3.50 22.33 0.10
N HIS A 92 -4.12 21.96 -1.02
CA HIS A 92 -3.46 21.77 -2.31
C HIS A 92 -4.45 22.11 -3.42
N THR A 93 -3.98 22.56 -4.59
CA THR A 93 -4.85 22.91 -5.71
C THR A 93 -4.35 22.26 -6.98
N PHE A 94 -5.22 21.48 -7.62
CA PHE A 94 -5.02 21.02 -8.99
C PHE A 94 -5.61 22.02 -9.99
N ILE A 95 -5.02 22.08 -11.17
CA ILE A 95 -5.51 22.90 -12.29
C ILE A 95 -5.79 21.98 -13.47
N ASP A 96 -7.03 21.96 -13.93
CA ASP A 96 -7.42 21.31 -15.17
C ASP A 96 -7.63 22.37 -16.26
N ASN A 97 -6.72 22.41 -17.23
CA ASN A 97 -6.78 23.36 -18.35
C ASN A 97 -7.77 22.95 -19.46
N ASP A 98 -8.43 21.80 -19.33
CA ASP A 98 -9.40 21.26 -20.29
C ASP A 98 -10.62 20.69 -19.55
N PRO A 99 -11.50 21.54 -18.99
CA PRO A 99 -12.62 21.07 -18.16
C PRO A 99 -13.78 20.40 -18.94
N GLY A 100 -13.66 20.32 -20.27
CA GLY A 100 -14.66 19.73 -21.15
C GLY A 100 -15.91 20.60 -21.35
N ASP A 101 -16.63 20.33 -22.45
CA ASP A 101 -18.00 20.81 -22.72
C ASP A 101 -18.81 19.66 -23.35
N PRO A 102 -19.77 19.05 -22.64
CA PRO A 102 -20.24 19.40 -21.31
C PRO A 102 -19.21 19.13 -20.20
N ALA A 103 -19.35 19.85 -19.08
CA ALA A 103 -18.40 19.84 -17.97
C ALA A 103 -18.16 18.45 -17.39
N TYR A 104 -16.91 18.17 -17.05
CA TYR A 104 -16.52 16.92 -16.40
C TYR A 104 -16.97 16.83 -14.95
N SER A 105 -17.13 15.58 -14.50
CA SER A 105 -17.23 15.24 -13.08
C SER A 105 -15.86 14.86 -12.55
N TYR A 106 -15.49 15.37 -11.38
CA TYR A 106 -14.17 15.13 -10.77
C TYR A 106 -14.25 14.25 -9.53
N ASP A 107 -13.14 13.60 -9.22
CA ASP A 107 -12.94 12.81 -8.00
C ASP A 107 -11.46 12.82 -7.57
N ILE A 108 -11.20 12.52 -6.30
CA ILE A 108 -9.85 12.42 -5.73
C ILE A 108 -9.64 11.02 -5.18
N ARG A 109 -8.49 10.43 -5.50
CA ARG A 109 -8.06 9.14 -4.94
C ARG A 109 -6.85 9.32 -4.04
N LEU A 110 -6.84 8.59 -2.94
CA LEU A 110 -5.70 8.50 -2.03
C LEU A 110 -4.96 7.19 -2.30
N MET A 111 -3.80 7.28 -2.96
CA MET A 111 -3.14 6.11 -3.57
C MET A 111 -2.27 5.33 -2.57
N ASN A 112 -1.73 6.00 -1.55
CA ASN A 112 -0.82 5.39 -0.57
C ASN A 112 -1.44 5.14 0.81
N TYR A 113 -2.77 5.13 0.93
CA TYR A 113 -3.44 4.87 2.21
C TYR A 113 -2.99 3.56 2.88
N TYR A 114 -2.63 2.54 2.10
CA TYR A 114 -2.16 1.26 2.62
C TYR A 114 -0.92 1.37 3.52
N GLU A 115 -0.14 2.45 3.39
CA GLU A 115 1.08 2.71 4.19
C GLU A 115 0.76 3.11 5.63
N PHE A 116 -0.43 3.68 5.87
CA PHE A 116 -0.82 4.23 7.18
C PHE A 116 -2.26 3.87 7.60
N LYS A 117 -2.90 2.91 6.90
CA LYS A 117 -4.26 2.39 7.16
C LYS A 117 -4.47 1.78 8.55
N ASP A 118 -3.39 1.52 9.28
CA ASP A 118 -3.44 0.95 10.62
C ASP A 118 -3.47 2.03 11.71
N ASP A 119 -3.15 3.27 11.36
CA ASP A 119 -3.13 4.41 12.28
C ASP A 119 -4.21 5.45 11.98
N TYR A 120 -4.77 5.40 10.77
CA TYR A 120 -5.77 6.36 10.32
C TYR A 120 -6.95 5.67 9.66
N THR A 121 -8.12 6.27 9.81
CA THR A 121 -9.22 6.17 8.84
C THR A 121 -9.32 7.48 8.08
N PHE A 122 -10.02 7.48 6.93
CA PHE A 122 -10.23 8.71 6.18
C PHE A 122 -11.63 8.78 5.57
N SER A 123 -12.04 10.00 5.24
CA SER A 123 -13.21 10.28 4.40
C SER A 123 -12.87 11.38 3.40
N ILE A 124 -13.43 11.28 2.19
CA ILE A 124 -13.35 12.32 1.16
C ILE A 124 -14.77 12.81 0.90
N ILE A 125 -14.98 14.12 0.99
CA ILE A 125 -16.27 14.73 0.67
C ILE A 125 -16.09 15.90 -0.32
N PRO A 126 -17.02 16.09 -1.27
CA PRO A 126 -17.08 17.31 -2.07
C PRO A 126 -17.22 18.56 -1.18
N GLN A 127 -16.43 19.61 -1.44
CA GLN A 127 -16.54 20.89 -0.73
C GLN A 127 -16.20 22.07 -1.65
N GLY A 128 -17.17 22.96 -1.89
CA GLY A 128 -16.98 24.11 -2.77
C GLY A 128 -16.62 23.69 -4.20
N GLN A 129 -15.53 24.22 -4.73
CA GLN A 129 -14.92 23.78 -6.00
C GLN A 129 -13.69 22.93 -5.70
N GLY A 130 -13.93 21.73 -5.17
CA GLY A 130 -12.87 20.92 -4.57
C GLY A 130 -13.34 19.81 -3.63
N PHE A 131 -12.44 19.35 -2.78
CA PHE A 131 -12.66 18.22 -1.89
C PHE A 131 -12.11 18.53 -0.50
N LYS A 132 -12.71 17.94 0.53
CA LYS A 132 -12.13 17.87 1.87
C LYS A 132 -11.80 16.42 2.19
N ILE A 133 -10.53 16.17 2.53
CA ILE A 133 -10.03 14.89 3.02
C ILE A 133 -9.82 15.02 4.52
N THR A 134 -10.60 14.26 5.29
CA THR A 134 -10.45 14.19 6.75
C THR A 134 -9.80 12.88 7.12
N PHE A 135 -8.61 12.94 7.71
CA PHE A 135 -7.91 11.84 8.35
C PHE A 135 -8.25 11.81 9.84
N THR A 136 -8.75 10.68 10.33
CA THR A 136 -9.02 10.48 11.77
C THR A 136 -7.99 9.52 12.33
N TYR A 137 -7.23 9.97 13.33
CA TYR A 137 -6.27 9.13 14.03
C TYR A 137 -7.01 8.06 14.82
N ALA A 138 -6.82 6.81 14.44
CA ALA A 138 -7.50 5.64 14.96
C ALA A 138 -6.53 4.47 14.97
N VAL A 139 -5.62 4.48 15.93
CA VAL A 139 -4.59 3.46 16.09
C VAL A 139 -5.24 2.10 16.32
N LYS A 140 -5.13 1.21 15.32
CA LYS A 140 -5.46 -0.19 15.50
C LYS A 140 -4.56 -0.77 16.59
N GLN A 141 -5.15 -1.57 17.48
CA GLN A 141 -4.40 -2.27 18.52
C GLN A 141 -3.71 -3.53 17.99
N LYS A 142 -4.11 -3.98 16.80
CA LYS A 142 -3.60 -5.19 16.15
C LYS A 142 -3.12 -4.91 14.74
N VAL A 143 -2.20 -5.75 14.28
CA VAL A 143 -1.60 -5.70 12.93
C VAL A 143 -1.60 -7.07 12.28
N ASP A 144 -1.76 -7.06 10.96
CA ASP A 144 -1.47 -8.20 10.09
C ASP A 144 -0.08 -8.02 9.48
N LEU A 145 0.78 -9.01 9.69
CA LEU A 145 2.14 -9.02 9.18
C LEU A 145 2.19 -9.91 7.95
N VAL A 146 2.51 -9.33 6.80
CA VAL A 146 2.66 -10.05 5.53
C VAL A 146 4.11 -10.04 5.08
N GLY A 147 4.52 -11.07 4.36
CA GLY A 147 5.84 -11.14 3.75
C GLY A 147 5.83 -12.04 2.52
N ASP A 148 6.79 -11.79 1.64
CA ASP A 148 6.97 -12.55 0.41
C ASP A 148 8.26 -13.36 0.53
N LEU A 149 8.16 -14.67 0.35
CA LEU A 149 9.32 -15.55 0.28
C LEU A 149 9.74 -15.68 -1.16
N GLN A 150 11.03 -15.51 -1.41
CA GLN A 150 11.62 -15.68 -2.73
C GLN A 150 12.75 -16.70 -2.66
N TRP A 151 12.64 -17.74 -3.49
CA TRP A 151 13.72 -18.70 -3.69
C TRP A 151 14.45 -18.34 -4.97
N THR A 152 15.49 -17.53 -4.82
CA THR A 152 16.39 -17.13 -5.90
C THR A 152 17.66 -17.98 -5.83
N GLY A 153 17.92 -18.72 -6.89
CA GLY A 153 19.02 -19.67 -6.94
C GLY A 153 19.03 -20.31 -8.31
N GLY A 154 20.13 -20.13 -9.04
CA GLY A 154 20.22 -20.47 -10.46
C GLY A 154 19.75 -21.89 -10.75
N LYS A 155 19.09 -22.06 -11.90
CA LYS A 155 18.60 -23.34 -12.44
C LYS A 155 19.47 -24.51 -11.97
N PRO A 156 18.99 -25.41 -11.11
CA PRO A 156 19.71 -26.64 -10.86
C PRO A 156 19.59 -27.49 -12.12
N PHE A 157 20.67 -27.54 -12.89
CA PHE A 157 21.04 -28.51 -13.94
C PHE A 157 20.04 -29.63 -14.29
N ASP A 158 18.88 -29.27 -14.82
CA ASP A 158 18.21 -30.05 -15.84
C ASP A 158 17.78 -29.10 -16.97
N GLN A 159 17.59 -29.64 -18.16
CA GLN A 159 17.24 -28.85 -19.33
C GLN A 159 15.77 -28.38 -19.31
N VAL A 160 15.10 -28.36 -18.14
CA VAL A 160 13.62 -28.31 -18.02
C VAL A 160 13.10 -27.18 -17.10
N GLY A 161 13.87 -26.61 -16.17
CA GLY A 161 13.36 -25.46 -15.39
C GLY A 161 14.05 -25.20 -14.03
N PHE A 162 13.40 -24.44 -13.15
CA PHE A 162 13.82 -24.28 -11.75
C PHE A 162 13.29 -25.42 -10.89
N VAL A 163 14.14 -26.09 -10.11
CA VAL A 163 13.68 -27.12 -9.17
C VAL A 163 12.83 -26.48 -8.08
N LYS A 164 11.60 -26.97 -7.93
CA LYS A 164 10.68 -26.51 -6.89
C LYS A 164 11.25 -26.75 -5.48
N PRO A 165 11.31 -25.73 -4.61
CA PRO A 165 11.73 -25.91 -3.23
C PRO A 165 10.81 -26.87 -2.48
N GLY A 166 11.37 -27.64 -1.55
CA GLY A 166 10.59 -28.36 -0.55
C GLY A 166 10.03 -27.43 0.52
N ASN A 167 9.43 -28.03 1.54
CA ASN A 167 8.78 -27.33 2.66
C ASN A 167 9.77 -26.36 3.32
N THR A 168 9.33 -25.14 3.60
CA THR A 168 10.14 -24.09 4.25
C THR A 168 9.46 -23.63 5.53
N SER A 169 10.21 -23.57 6.63
CA SER A 169 9.71 -23.02 7.90
C SER A 169 10.00 -21.52 7.95
N VAL A 170 8.99 -20.73 8.30
CA VAL A 170 9.08 -19.29 8.50
C VAL A 170 8.77 -18.98 9.95
N GLN A 171 9.67 -18.26 10.62
CA GLN A 171 9.56 -17.90 12.02
C GLN A 171 9.26 -16.41 12.16
N LEU A 172 8.18 -16.09 12.87
CA LEU A 172 7.89 -14.75 13.34
C LEU A 172 8.55 -14.52 14.70
N TYR A 173 9.17 -13.36 14.87
CA TYR A 173 9.76 -12.89 16.12
C TYR A 173 9.07 -11.60 16.56
N ARG A 174 9.01 -11.40 17.88
CA ARG A 174 8.55 -10.17 18.53
C ARG A 174 9.62 -9.70 19.50
N ASN A 175 10.11 -8.48 19.32
CA ASN A 175 11.25 -7.91 20.05
C ASN A 175 12.46 -8.86 20.08
N GLY A 176 12.74 -9.50 18.94
CA GLY A 176 13.84 -10.45 18.78
C GLY A 176 13.62 -11.83 19.43
N GLN A 177 12.49 -12.07 20.09
CA GLN A 177 12.15 -13.38 20.67
C GLN A 177 11.25 -14.17 19.72
N PRO A 178 11.46 -15.50 19.53
CA PRO A 178 10.58 -16.33 18.73
C PRO A 178 9.14 -16.26 19.25
N LEU A 179 8.19 -15.96 18.36
CA LEU A 179 6.77 -15.88 18.71
C LEU A 179 6.00 -17.10 18.18
N THR A 180 6.06 -17.35 16.87
CA THR A 180 5.37 -18.48 16.22
C THR A 180 6.00 -18.80 14.87
N SER A 181 5.70 -19.97 14.30
CA SER A 181 6.18 -20.38 12.98
C SER A 181 5.06 -20.88 12.07
N LYS A 182 5.24 -20.72 10.75
CA LYS A 182 4.42 -21.35 9.72
C LYS A 182 5.28 -22.21 8.81
N ILE A 183 4.71 -23.29 8.27
CA ILE A 183 5.32 -24.09 7.22
C ILE A 183 4.67 -23.67 5.90
N VAL A 184 5.51 -23.31 4.93
CA VAL A 184 5.10 -23.11 3.54
C VAL A 184 5.34 -24.40 2.77
N TYR A 185 4.28 -24.94 2.18
CA TYR A 185 4.35 -26.18 1.42
C TYR A 185 4.60 -25.87 -0.07
N PRO A 186 5.18 -26.82 -0.83
CA PRO A 186 5.34 -26.63 -2.27
C PRO A 186 4.03 -26.29 -2.99
N ALA A 187 2.89 -26.78 -2.52
CA ALA A 187 1.58 -26.46 -3.12
C ALA A 187 1.25 -24.96 -3.08
N ASP A 188 1.81 -24.22 -2.12
CA ASP A 188 1.57 -22.79 -1.91
C ASP A 188 2.57 -21.91 -2.69
N MET A 189 3.48 -22.53 -3.46
CA MET A 189 4.53 -21.82 -4.20
C MET A 189 4.18 -21.69 -5.69
N ASN A 190 4.38 -20.48 -6.21
CA ASN A 190 4.21 -20.10 -7.60
C ASN A 190 5.56 -19.98 -8.32
N GLU A 191 5.64 -20.51 -9.53
CA GLU A 191 6.82 -20.37 -10.39
C GLU A 191 6.85 -18.97 -11.01
N THR A 192 8.04 -18.42 -11.16
CA THR A 192 8.33 -17.11 -11.76
C THR A 192 9.55 -17.22 -12.67
N ASP A 193 9.80 -16.19 -13.47
CA ASP A 193 10.96 -16.16 -14.37
C ASP A 193 12.32 -16.25 -13.65
N SER A 194 12.37 -15.96 -12.35
CA SER A 194 13.57 -15.92 -11.53
C SER A 194 13.64 -17.03 -10.47
N GLY A 195 12.64 -17.92 -10.40
CA GLY A 195 12.58 -19.00 -9.42
C GLY A 195 11.16 -19.22 -8.88
N TRP A 196 11.02 -19.30 -7.56
CA TRP A 196 9.74 -19.57 -6.90
C TRP A 196 9.40 -18.48 -5.88
N THR A 197 8.11 -18.25 -5.68
CA THR A 197 7.58 -17.27 -4.70
C THR A 197 6.43 -17.87 -3.90
N ALA A 198 6.22 -17.37 -2.68
CA ALA A 198 5.04 -17.69 -1.87
C ALA A 198 4.77 -16.57 -0.87
N ASP A 199 3.49 -16.30 -0.64
CA ASP A 199 3.05 -15.30 0.33
C ASP A 199 2.92 -15.94 1.72
N VAL A 200 3.37 -15.23 2.76
CA VAL A 200 3.17 -15.61 4.15
C VAL A 200 2.51 -14.48 4.91
N SER A 201 1.52 -14.82 5.73
CA SER A 201 0.81 -13.85 6.57
C SER A 201 0.73 -14.33 8.03
N PHE A 202 0.78 -13.41 8.97
CA PHE A 202 0.57 -13.60 10.40
C PHE A 202 -0.40 -12.51 10.87
N GLY A 203 -1.66 -12.86 11.07
CA GLY A 203 -2.71 -11.89 11.37
C GLY A 203 -2.98 -11.65 12.85
N GLU A 204 -3.60 -10.52 13.15
CA GLU A 204 -4.24 -10.21 14.44
C GLU A 204 -3.30 -10.14 15.67
N TYR A 205 -2.05 -9.70 15.47
CA TYR A 205 -1.06 -9.57 16.55
C TYR A 205 -1.07 -8.19 17.19
N ASP A 206 -0.87 -8.13 18.51
CA ASP A 206 -0.82 -6.87 19.25
C ASP A 206 0.27 -5.94 18.70
N ARG A 207 -0.07 -4.67 18.47
CA ARG A 207 0.90 -3.66 18.02
C ARG A 207 1.68 -3.05 19.16
N PHE A 208 1.09 -2.99 20.35
CA PHE A 208 1.67 -2.35 21.52
C PHE A 208 1.69 -3.27 22.72
N ASP A 209 2.66 -3.07 23.62
CA ASP A 209 2.66 -3.70 24.93
C ASP A 209 1.66 -3.03 25.88
N ALA A 210 1.56 -3.54 27.12
CA ALA A 210 0.67 -3.01 28.14
C ALA A 210 0.98 -1.55 28.56
N ASN A 211 2.13 -1.01 28.17
CA ASN A 211 2.57 0.36 28.43
C ASN A 211 2.47 1.24 27.18
N ASN A 212 1.78 0.80 26.13
CA ASN A 212 1.67 1.46 24.82
C ASN A 212 3.00 1.61 24.05
N ASN A 213 4.04 0.82 24.35
CA ASN A 213 5.24 0.79 23.52
C ASN A 213 5.03 -0.13 22.31
N PRO A 214 5.42 0.29 21.09
CA PRO A 214 5.25 -0.55 19.91
C PRO A 214 6.14 -1.79 19.96
N TYR A 215 5.58 -2.94 19.56
CA TYR A 215 6.35 -4.16 19.33
C TYR A 215 7.11 -4.08 18.00
N LEU A 216 8.34 -4.58 18.00
CA LEU A 216 9.11 -4.81 16.78
C LEU A 216 8.90 -6.25 16.29
N TYR A 217 8.33 -6.41 15.10
CA TYR A 217 8.16 -7.71 14.46
C TYR A 217 9.20 -7.92 13.36
N THR A 218 9.77 -9.13 13.32
CA THR A 218 10.66 -9.56 12.23
C THR A 218 10.32 -10.97 11.79
N ILE A 219 10.41 -11.25 10.50
CA ILE A 219 10.19 -12.56 9.91
C ILE A 219 11.55 -13.11 9.44
N ASP A 220 11.84 -14.37 9.75
CA ASP A 220 13.05 -15.07 9.28
C ASP A 220 12.68 -16.43 8.67
N SER A 221 13.41 -16.87 7.65
CA SER A 221 13.30 -18.23 7.13
C SER A 221 14.10 -19.16 8.05
N GLY A 222 13.40 -19.87 8.95
CA GLY A 222 14.04 -20.68 9.99
C GLY A 222 14.80 -21.91 9.46
N THR A 223 14.45 -22.42 8.28
CA THR A 223 15.13 -23.58 7.67
C THR A 223 15.20 -23.43 6.15
N ALA A 224 16.39 -23.63 5.57
CA ALA A 224 16.55 -23.71 4.11
C ALA A 224 15.74 -24.89 3.53
N PRO A 225 15.14 -24.75 2.34
CA PRO A 225 14.35 -25.82 1.73
C PRO A 225 15.22 -27.06 1.48
N ARG A 226 14.63 -28.23 1.68
CA ARG A 226 15.20 -29.49 1.20
C ARG A 226 14.75 -29.67 -0.25
N TYR A 227 15.69 -29.76 -1.19
CA TYR A 227 15.38 -30.05 -2.58
C TYR A 227 15.33 -31.57 -2.76
N GLU A 228 14.18 -32.08 -3.20
CA GLU A 228 14.07 -33.49 -3.60
C GLU A 228 14.63 -33.65 -5.01
N LYS A 229 15.68 -34.47 -5.14
CA LYS A 229 16.19 -34.88 -6.44
C LYS A 229 15.17 -35.88 -7.01
N LYS A 230 14.50 -35.53 -8.11
CA LYS A 230 13.78 -36.54 -8.90
C LYS A 230 14.81 -37.54 -9.42
N CYS A 231 14.70 -38.80 -8.97
CA CYS A 231 15.40 -39.94 -9.55
C CYS A 231 14.78 -40.32 -10.90
#